data_AF-A0A090SW33-F1
#
_entry.id   AF-A0A090SW33-F1
#
_cell.length_a   1.000
_cell.length_b   1.000
_cell.length_c   1.000
_cell.angle_alpha   90.00
_cell.angle_beta   90.00
_cell.angle_gamma   90.00
#
_symmetry.space_group_name_H-M   'P 1'
#
loop_
_entity.id
_entity.type
_entity.pdbx_description
1 polymer ?
#
loop_
_entity_poly.entity_id
_entity_poly.type
_entity_poly.pdbx_seq_one_letter_code
_entity_poly.pdbx_strand_id
1 'polypeptide(L)'
;MSVENASPFSIMSVTFTNKAAAEMRGRIEELMMGSASGMWNGTFHGICHRILRAHYLDAKLPEDFQIIDTDDQQRLLKRLIKAQNLDDKQWPARQAAWWINGKKDEGYDLNISIATKIR
;
A
#
# COMPACT_ATOMS: atom_id res chain seq x y z
N MET A 1 3.47 26.23 -22.73
CA MET A 1 2.10 26.48 -22.25
C MET A 1 2.05 25.95 -20.82
N SER A 2 2.35 26.79 -19.81
CA SER A 2 2.26 26.42 -18.40
C SER A 2 0.85 26.76 -17.93
N VAL A 3 0.01 25.76 -17.75
CA VAL A 3 -1.23 25.95 -17.00
C VAL A 3 -0.81 26.10 -15.53
N GLU A 4 -1.11 27.25 -14.93
CA GLU A 4 -0.97 27.55 -13.49
C GLU A 4 0.44 27.70 -12.87
N ASN A 5 1.53 27.73 -13.66
CA ASN A 5 2.92 27.88 -13.15
C ASN A 5 3.34 26.85 -12.06
N ALA A 6 2.62 25.74 -11.93
CA ALA A 6 2.96 24.68 -11.00
C ALA A 6 4.21 23.92 -11.47
N SER A 7 5.08 23.57 -10.52
CA SER A 7 6.20 22.68 -10.82
C SER A 7 5.68 21.27 -11.12
N PRO A 8 6.18 20.56 -12.13
CA PRO A 8 5.78 19.16 -12.35
C PRO A 8 5.96 18.27 -11.11
N PHE A 9 6.91 18.60 -10.24
CA PHE A 9 7.17 17.89 -8.99
C PHE A 9 6.10 18.10 -7.91
N SER A 10 5.24 19.11 -8.05
CA SER A 10 4.10 19.33 -7.15
C SER A 10 2.82 18.60 -7.58
N ILE A 11 2.87 17.84 -8.69
CA ILE A 11 1.73 17.08 -9.20
C ILE A 11 1.85 15.61 -8.76
N MET A 12 0.76 15.08 -8.20
CA MET A 12 0.60 13.66 -7.90
C MET A 12 -0.40 13.02 -8.85
N SER A 13 0.03 11.94 -9.48
CA SER A 13 -0.79 11.11 -10.34
C SER A 13 -0.89 9.68 -9.81
N VAL A 14 -2.11 9.27 -9.49
CA VAL A 14 -2.41 8.01 -8.83
C VAL A 14 -3.21 7.11 -9.75
N THR A 15 -2.84 5.84 -9.81
CA THR A 15 -3.52 4.82 -10.60
C THR A 15 -3.81 3.56 -9.77
N PHE A 16 -4.68 2.69 -10.28
CA PHE A 16 -5.01 1.42 -9.62
C PHE A 16 -4.13 0.24 -10.07
N THR A 17 -3.37 0.38 -11.16
CA THR A 17 -2.57 -0.73 -11.70
C THR A 17 -1.19 -0.26 -12.11
N ASN A 18 -0.19 -1.15 -11.98
CA ASN A 18 1.17 -0.87 -12.43
C ASN A 18 1.24 -0.57 -13.93
N LYS A 19 0.40 -1.23 -14.74
CA LYS A 19 0.31 -0.98 -16.17
C LYS A 19 -0.15 0.45 -16.46
N ALA A 20 -1.23 0.90 -15.82
CA ALA A 20 -1.71 2.27 -15.98
C ALA A 20 -0.69 3.29 -15.49
N ALA A 21 -0.02 3.05 -14.35
CA ALA A 21 1.05 3.91 -13.87
C ALA A 21 2.20 4.04 -14.88
N ALA A 22 2.60 2.92 -15.51
CA ALA A 22 3.67 2.89 -16.49
C ALA A 22 3.28 3.58 -17.80
N GLU A 23 2.09 3.32 -18.32
CA GLU A 23 1.56 4.00 -19.52
C GLU A 23 1.45 5.51 -19.29
N MET A 24 0.94 5.92 -18.12
CA MET A 24 0.82 7.32 -17.74
C MET A 24 2.19 7.99 -17.60
N ARG A 25 3.17 7.29 -17.02
CA ARG A 25 4.56 7.76 -16.96
C ARG A 25 5.12 8.03 -18.35
N GLY A 26 4.98 7.07 -19.27
CA GLY A 26 5.46 7.20 -20.64
C GLY A 26 4.86 8.41 -21.35
N ARG A 27 3.54 8.60 -21.22
CA ARG A 27 2.86 9.78 -21.79
C ARG A 27 3.36 11.11 -21.23
N ILE A 28 3.63 11.17 -19.93
CA ILE A 28 4.17 12.38 -19.29
C ILE A 28 5.59 12.67 -19.79
N GLU A 29 6.44 11.63 -19.87
CA GLU A 29 7.81 11.75 -20.36
C GLU A 29 7.87 12.25 -21.81
N GLU A 30 6.99 11.72 -22.68
CA GLU A 30 6.81 12.18 -24.05
C GLU A 30 6.39 13.66 -24.13
N LEU A 31 5.40 14.06 -23.32
CA LEU A 31 4.89 15.43 -23.30
C LEU A 31 5.91 16.45 -22.76
N MET A 32 6.72 16.05 -21.79
CA MET A 32 7.74 16.90 -21.18
C MET A 32 9.05 16.92 -21.97
N MET A 33 9.23 16.02 -22.94
CA MET A 33 10.50 15.76 -23.62
C MET A 33 11.64 15.53 -22.61
N GLY A 34 11.34 14.82 -21.52
CA GLY A 34 12.23 14.72 -20.36
C GLY A 34 11.81 13.61 -19.39
N SER A 35 12.57 13.47 -18.30
CA SER A 35 12.29 12.42 -17.32
C SER A 35 11.17 12.80 -16.36
N ALA A 36 10.24 11.88 -16.12
CA ALA A 36 9.26 11.95 -15.03
C ALA A 36 9.84 11.39 -13.71
N SER A 37 11.17 11.25 -13.61
CA SER A 37 11.83 10.86 -12.35
C SER A 37 11.58 11.92 -11.29
N GLY A 38 11.36 11.50 -10.04
CA GLY A 38 11.07 12.40 -8.92
C GLY A 38 9.60 12.80 -8.78
N MET A 39 8.81 12.82 -9.87
CA MET A 39 7.37 13.08 -9.81
C MET A 39 6.62 12.01 -8.99
N TRP A 40 5.48 12.39 -8.43
CA TRP A 40 4.60 11.49 -7.69
C TRP A 40 3.65 10.75 -8.64
N ASN A 41 4.19 9.92 -9.53
CA ASN A 41 3.42 9.08 -10.43
C ASN A 41 3.52 7.60 -10.03
N GLY A 42 2.40 6.94 -9.75
CA GLY A 42 2.42 5.54 -9.34
C GLY A 42 1.05 4.93 -9.10
N THR A 43 1.04 3.72 -8.54
CA THR A 43 -0.18 3.17 -7.97
C THR A 43 -0.46 3.79 -6.62
N PHE A 44 -1.73 3.75 -6.18
CA PHE A 44 -2.13 4.17 -4.84
C PHE A 44 -1.17 3.64 -3.77
N HIS A 45 -0.91 2.35 -3.82
CA HIS A 45 -0.06 1.67 -2.87
C HIS A 45 1.43 1.95 -3.05
N GLY A 46 1.94 2.07 -4.28
CA GLY A 46 3.32 2.50 -4.50
C GLY A 46 3.60 3.88 -3.88
N ILE A 47 2.63 4.78 -3.99
CA ILE A 47 2.69 6.11 -3.38
C ILE A 47 2.58 6.03 -1.85
N CYS A 48 1.62 5.29 -1.31
CA CYS A 48 1.51 5.07 0.14
C CYS A 48 2.78 4.46 0.73
N HIS A 49 3.40 3.49 0.05
CA HIS A 49 4.68 2.91 0.49
C HIS A 49 5.80 3.94 0.50
N ARG A 50 5.92 4.77 -0.55
CA ARG A 50 6.91 5.84 -0.63
C ARG A 50 6.73 6.85 0.51
N ILE A 51 5.48 7.23 0.82
CA ILE A 51 5.17 8.13 1.95
C ILE A 51 5.54 7.47 3.28
N LEU A 52 5.13 6.23 3.52
CA LEU A 52 5.41 5.53 4.77
C LEU A 52 6.90 5.28 4.99
N ARG A 53 7.69 5.06 3.93
CA ARG A 53 9.15 4.99 4.03
C ARG A 53 9.79 6.32 4.40
N ALA A 54 9.32 7.42 3.80
CA ALA A 54 9.83 8.75 4.11
C ALA A 54 9.45 9.23 5.52
N HIS A 55 8.32 8.76 6.05
CA HIS A 55 7.71 9.22 7.30
C HIS A 55 7.45 8.08 8.30
N TYR A 56 8.33 7.09 8.35
CA TYR A 56 8.14 5.89 9.17
C TYR A 56 8.02 6.23 10.67
N LEU A 57 8.77 7.22 11.15
CA LEU A 57 8.72 7.72 12.54
C LEU A 57 7.35 8.30 12.88
N ASP A 58 6.81 9.14 12.00
CA ASP A 58 5.48 9.75 12.18
C ASP A 58 4.38 8.69 12.19
N ALA A 59 4.56 7.64 11.38
CA ALA A 59 3.68 6.48 11.31
C ALA A 59 3.88 5.47 12.46
N LYS A 60 4.84 5.70 13.37
CA LYS A 60 5.22 4.77 14.45
C LYS A 60 5.57 3.37 13.95
N LEU A 61 6.19 3.29 12.77
CA LEU A 61 6.69 2.05 12.18
C LEU A 61 8.20 1.93 12.41
N PRO A 62 8.77 0.70 12.41
CA PRO A 62 10.20 0.51 12.24
C PRO A 62 10.68 1.04 10.88
N GLU A 63 11.91 1.53 10.80
CA GLU A 63 12.50 2.02 9.54
C GLU A 63 12.49 0.95 8.43
N ASP A 64 12.72 -0.30 8.83
CA ASP A 64 12.83 -1.49 7.99
C ASP A 64 11.53 -2.31 7.92
N PHE A 65 10.37 -1.70 8.22
CA PHE A 65 9.08 -2.40 8.20
C PHE A 65 8.89 -3.20 6.91
N GLN A 66 8.23 -4.36 7.02
CA GLN A 66 7.98 -5.24 5.89
C GLN A 66 6.51 -5.20 5.49
N ILE A 67 6.27 -5.15 4.17
CA ILE A 67 4.95 -5.41 3.62
C ILE A 67 4.84 -6.90 3.41
N ILE A 68 3.92 -7.56 4.12
CA ILE A 68 3.68 -8.99 3.93
C ILE A 68 2.67 -9.20 2.80
N ASP A 69 2.83 -10.28 2.05
CA ASP A 69 1.89 -10.65 1.00
C ASP A 69 0.68 -11.42 1.57
N THR A 70 -0.22 -11.84 0.68
CA THR A 70 -1.43 -12.59 1.07
C THR A 70 -1.09 -13.92 1.73
N ASP A 71 -0.06 -14.62 1.27
CA ASP A 71 0.29 -15.96 1.76
C ASP A 71 0.93 -15.87 3.15
N ASP A 72 1.79 -14.89 3.36
CA ASP A 72 2.37 -14.59 4.66
C ASP A 72 1.31 -14.10 5.65
N GLN A 73 0.34 -13.30 5.20
CA GLN A 73 -0.82 -12.93 6.03
C GLN A 73 -1.60 -14.17 6.47
N GLN A 74 -1.84 -15.12 5.56
CA GLN A 74 -2.53 -16.39 5.89
C GLN A 74 -1.72 -17.23 6.89
N ARG A 75 -0.40 -17.35 6.69
CA ARG A 75 0.48 -18.10 7.59
C ARG A 75 0.51 -17.49 8.98
N LEU A 76 0.60 -16.17 9.08
CA LEU A 76 0.57 -15.44 10.35
C LEU A 76 -0.73 -15.69 11.10
N LEU A 77 -1.88 -15.55 10.42
CA LEU A 77 -3.18 -15.80 11.05
C LEU A 77 -3.34 -17.23 11.54
N LYS A 78 -2.92 -18.24 10.75
CA LYS A 78 -2.93 -19.64 11.21
C LYS A 78 -2.11 -19.85 12.47
N ARG A 79 -0.93 -19.22 12.56
CA ARG A 79 -0.07 -19.29 13.76
C ARG A 79 -0.76 -18.65 14.96
N LEU A 80 -1.40 -17.49 14.78
CA LEU A 80 -2.12 -16.80 15.86
C LEU A 80 -3.34 -17.59 16.35
N ILE A 81 -4.16 -18.14 15.44
CA ILE A 81 -5.33 -18.96 15.78
C ILE A 81 -4.92 -20.16 16.63
N LYS A 82 -3.84 -20.86 16.22
CA LYS A 82 -3.29 -21.97 16.99
C LYS A 82 -2.73 -21.52 18.35
N ALA A 83 -2.00 -20.40 18.39
CA ALA A 83 -1.43 -19.87 19.63
C ALA A 83 -2.49 -19.45 20.66
N GLN A 84 -3.69 -19.08 20.20
CA GLN A 84 -4.83 -18.74 21.06
C GLN A 84 -5.73 -19.95 21.38
N ASN A 85 -5.33 -21.17 21.02
CA ASN A 85 -6.12 -22.40 21.20
C ASN A 85 -7.52 -22.32 20.58
N LEU A 86 -7.67 -21.59 19.47
CA LEU A 86 -8.92 -21.51 18.72
C LEU A 86 -9.04 -22.71 17.76
N ASP A 87 -10.26 -23.21 17.59
CA ASP A 87 -10.58 -24.27 16.62
C ASP A 87 -10.45 -23.72 15.19
N ASP A 88 -9.59 -24.34 14.38
CA ASP A 88 -9.30 -23.92 13.01
C ASP A 88 -10.48 -24.14 12.05
N LYS A 89 -11.42 -25.04 12.40
CA LYS A 89 -12.66 -25.26 11.66
C LYS A 89 -13.67 -24.15 11.90
N GLN A 90 -13.74 -23.64 13.12
CA GLN A 90 -14.63 -22.54 13.49
C GLN A 90 -14.04 -21.19 13.09
N TRP A 91 -12.71 -21.07 13.10
CA TRP A 91 -11.99 -19.84 12.76
C TRP A 91 -11.01 -20.05 11.60
N PRO A 92 -11.48 -20.26 10.35
CA PRO A 92 -10.58 -20.42 9.22
C PRO A 92 -9.78 -19.14 8.96
N ALA A 93 -8.44 -19.24 8.90
CA ALA A 93 -7.54 -18.10 8.67
C ALA A 93 -7.90 -17.27 7.42
N ARG A 94 -8.41 -17.91 6.38
CA ARG A 94 -8.85 -17.24 5.15
C ARG A 94 -10.04 -16.31 5.38
N GLN A 95 -11.01 -16.76 6.17
CA GLN A 95 -12.19 -15.97 6.51
C GLN A 95 -11.81 -14.82 7.46
N ALA A 96 -10.95 -15.09 8.44
CA ALA A 96 -10.40 -14.06 9.31
C ALA A 96 -9.68 -12.96 8.52
N ALA A 97 -8.82 -13.33 7.57
CA ALA A 97 -8.13 -12.36 6.71
C ALA A 97 -9.09 -11.54 5.84
N TRP A 98 -10.12 -12.17 5.30
CA TRP A 98 -11.14 -11.49 4.50
C TRP A 98 -11.89 -10.44 5.33
N TRP A 99 -12.32 -10.81 6.54
CA TRP A 99 -12.99 -9.90 7.47
C TRP A 99 -12.07 -8.73 7.88
N ILE A 100 -10.81 -9.01 8.24
CA ILE A 100 -9.83 -7.97 8.57
C ILE A 100 -9.63 -7.00 7.41
N ASN A 101 -9.50 -7.51 6.19
CA ASN A 101 -9.33 -6.67 5.00
C ASN A 101 -10.56 -5.78 4.77
N GLY A 102 -11.77 -6.31 4.90
CA GLY A 102 -13.00 -5.51 4.77
C GLY A 102 -13.08 -4.38 5.81
N LYS A 103 -12.65 -4.64 7.05
CA LYS A 103 -12.57 -3.61 8.09
C LYS A 103 -11.53 -2.53 7.80
N LYS A 104 -10.40 -2.91 7.21
CA LYS A 104 -9.37 -1.96 6.75
C LYS A 104 -9.87 -1.09 5.60
N ASP A 105 -10.61 -1.67 4.66
CA ASP A 105 -11.20 -0.93 3.52
C ASP A 105 -12.27 0.07 3.99
N GLU A 106 -12.98 -0.24 5.08
CA GLU A 106 -13.91 0.66 5.76
C GLU A 106 -13.23 1.75 6.62
N GLY A 107 -11.90 1.72 6.76
CA GLY A 107 -11.13 2.70 7.53
C GLY A 107 -11.14 2.50 9.04
N TYR A 108 -11.54 1.33 9.54
CA TYR A 108 -11.48 1.04 10.97
C TYR A 108 -10.03 0.84 11.44
N ASP A 109 -9.64 1.58 12.47
CA ASP A 109 -8.42 1.33 13.22
C ASP A 109 -8.61 0.06 14.08
N LEU A 110 -8.26 -1.07 13.47
CA LEU A 110 -8.06 -2.29 14.21
C LEU A 110 -6.74 -2.11 14.96
N ASN A 111 -6.80 -1.89 16.28
CA ASN A 111 -5.67 -1.91 17.23
C ASN A 111 -4.94 -3.28 17.29
N ILE A 112 -4.91 -4.01 16.19
CA ILE A 112 -4.15 -5.22 15.95
C ILE A 112 -2.90 -4.77 15.20
N SER A 113 -1.73 -4.94 15.84
CA SER A 113 -0.40 -4.62 15.33
C SER A 113 0.03 -5.49 14.14
N ILE A 114 -0.83 -5.60 13.13
CA ILE A 114 -0.56 -6.15 11.80
C ILE A 114 -0.60 -4.98 10.84
N ALA A 115 0.52 -4.25 10.84
CA ALA A 115 0.94 -3.39 9.74
C ALA A 115 0.94 -4.26 8.48
N THR A 116 -0.20 -4.30 7.80
CA THR A 116 -0.37 -5.19 6.66
C THR A 116 -1.52 -4.71 5.81
N LYS A 117 -1.22 -3.83 4.86
CA LYS A 117 -1.29 -4.12 3.43
C LYS A 117 -0.88 -2.84 2.72
N ILE A 118 0.17 -2.90 1.92
CA ILE A 118 0.32 -1.94 0.82
C ILE A 118 0.37 -2.80 -0.44
N ARG A 119 -0.71 -2.81 -1.22
CA ARG A 119 -0.80 -3.58 -2.45
C ARG A 119 -0.92 -2.77 -3.73
#